data_AF-A0A2G6TLH3-F1
#
_entry.id   AF-A0A2G6TLH3-F1
#
_cell.length_a   1.000
_cell.length_b   1.000
_cell.length_c   1.000
_cell.angle_alpha   90.00
_cell.angle_beta   90.00
_cell.angle_gamma   90.00
#
_symmetry.space_group_name_H-M   'P 1'
#
loop_
_entity.id
_entity.type
_entity.pdbx_description
1 polymer ?
#
loop_
_entity_poly.entity_id
_entity_poly.type
_entity_poly.pdbx_seq_one_letter_code
_entity_poly.pdbx_strand_id
1 'polypeptide(L)'
;MKKVIVVFSLILMTSVTFAQDKPRDMKILRDSIFTVMKLSKVNRQKMYDLIAENGKGQKAIKDDPALFYDQRQEKLLLWKNGITTKEKSTLTPNQFKIWRDFAKSLNKSKT
;
A
#
# COMPACT_ATOMS: atom_id res chain seq x y z
N MET A 1 -29.12 7.80 -63.64
CA MET A 1 -28.38 6.95 -62.69
C MET A 1 -27.90 7.81 -61.51
N LYS A 2 -28.59 7.75 -60.36
CA LYS A 2 -28.11 8.34 -59.10
C LYS A 2 -28.31 7.28 -58.03
N LYS A 3 -27.22 6.61 -57.65
CA LYS A 3 -27.24 5.51 -56.69
C LYS A 3 -27.42 6.10 -55.29
N VAL A 4 -28.58 5.84 -54.70
CA VAL A 4 -28.82 5.97 -53.26
C VAL A 4 -28.02 4.85 -52.60
N ILE A 5 -27.06 5.22 -51.74
CA ILE A 5 -26.37 4.26 -50.89
C ILE A 5 -26.78 4.61 -49.45
N VAL A 6 -27.80 3.90 -48.99
CA VAL A 6 -28.14 3.79 -47.57
C VAL A 6 -27.05 2.94 -46.94
N VAL A 7 -26.25 3.51 -46.04
CA VAL A 7 -25.42 2.72 -45.12
C VAL A 7 -25.93 2.96 -43.71
N PHE A 8 -26.83 2.06 -43.33
CA PHE A 8 -27.05 1.66 -41.95
C PHE A 8 -25.77 0.99 -41.45
N SER A 9 -25.02 1.66 -40.57
CA SER A 9 -24.03 1.00 -39.72
C SER A 9 -24.10 1.62 -38.33
N LEU A 10 -25.10 1.15 -37.61
CA LEU A 10 -25.28 1.24 -36.17
C LEU A 10 -24.09 0.52 -35.49
N ILE A 11 -23.01 1.25 -35.18
CA ILE A 11 -21.99 0.72 -34.27
C ILE A 11 -22.34 1.24 -32.88
N LEU A 12 -23.04 0.39 -32.11
CA LEU A 12 -23.10 0.50 -30.66
C LEU A 12 -21.66 0.56 -30.16
N MET A 13 -21.21 1.75 -29.76
CA MET A 13 -20.10 1.87 -28.83
C MET A 13 -20.58 1.26 -27.51
N THR A 14 -20.30 -0.02 -27.31
CA THR A 14 -20.25 -0.61 -25.98
C THR A 14 -19.17 0.13 -25.23
N SER A 15 -19.59 1.17 -24.50
CA SER A 15 -18.80 1.74 -23.43
C SER A 15 -18.66 0.62 -22.40
N VAL A 16 -17.61 -0.17 -22.54
CA VAL A 16 -17.03 -0.90 -21.42
C VAL A 16 -16.63 0.19 -20.44
N THR A 17 -17.55 0.53 -19.54
CA THR A 17 -17.20 1.20 -18.30
C THR A 17 -16.27 0.24 -17.59
N PHE A 18 -14.96 0.43 -17.81
CA PHE A 18 -13.97 -0.01 -16.85
C PHE A 18 -14.45 0.55 -15.52
N ALA A 19 -15.00 -0.31 -14.66
CA ALA A 19 -15.18 0.00 -13.26
C ALA A 19 -13.78 0.38 -12.78
N GLN A 20 -13.52 1.69 -12.69
CA GLN A 20 -12.33 2.21 -12.06
C GLN A 20 -12.44 1.74 -10.61
N ASP A 21 -11.81 0.61 -10.31
CA ASP A 21 -11.71 0.05 -8.98
C ASP A 21 -11.02 1.12 -8.15
N LYS A 22 -11.83 1.94 -7.44
CA LYS A 22 -11.32 3.07 -6.67
C LYS A 22 -10.23 2.53 -5.76
N PRO A 23 -9.05 3.16 -5.67
CA PRO A 23 -8.00 2.67 -4.80
C PRO A 23 -8.57 2.50 -3.38
N ARG A 24 -8.67 1.26 -2.94
CA ARG A 24 -9.31 0.89 -1.67
C ARG A 24 -8.56 1.62 -0.56
N ASP A 25 -9.28 2.32 0.32
CA ASP A 25 -8.69 3.14 1.38
C ASP A 25 -7.69 2.30 2.19
N MET A 26 -6.45 2.80 2.32
CA MET A 26 -5.39 2.16 3.07
C MET A 26 -5.75 1.92 4.53
N LYS A 27 -6.63 2.74 5.12
CA LYS A 27 -7.19 2.48 6.45
C LYS A 27 -8.01 1.18 6.45
N ILE A 28 -8.95 1.04 5.52
CA ILE A 28 -9.80 -0.16 5.38
C ILE A 28 -8.94 -1.41 5.13
N LEU A 29 -7.94 -1.32 4.26
CA LEU A 29 -7.01 -2.43 3.98
C LEU A 29 -6.23 -2.86 5.22
N ARG A 30 -5.68 -1.91 6.00
CA ARG A 30 -4.95 -2.20 7.24
C ARG A 30 -5.86 -2.84 8.29
N ASP A 31 -7.06 -2.29 8.48
CA ASP A 31 -8.01 -2.80 9.48
C ASP A 31 -8.48 -4.22 9.13
N SER A 32 -8.61 -4.50 7.82
CA SER A 32 -8.92 -5.83 7.32
C SER A 32 -7.81 -6.82 7.67
N ILE A 33 -6.54 -6.47 7.45
CA ILE A 33 -5.43 -7.39 7.75
C ILE A 33 -5.22 -7.59 9.25
N PHE A 34 -5.46 -6.56 10.08
CA PHE A 34 -5.46 -6.70 11.54
C PHE A 34 -6.52 -7.67 12.04
N THR A 35 -7.66 -7.72 11.34
CA THR A 35 -8.74 -8.66 11.62
C THR A 35 -8.37 -10.08 11.19
N VAL A 36 -7.77 -10.27 10.01
CA VAL A 36 -7.22 -11.57 9.58
C VAL A 36 -6.20 -12.12 10.57
N MET A 37 -5.30 -11.28 11.06
CA MET A 37 -4.28 -11.65 12.06
C MET A 37 -4.85 -11.86 13.47
N LYS A 38 -6.13 -11.55 13.70
CA LYS A 38 -6.80 -11.58 15.02
C LYS A 38 -6.01 -10.81 16.08
N LEU A 39 -5.50 -9.62 15.74
CA LEU A 39 -4.74 -8.81 16.69
C LEU A 39 -5.62 -8.37 17.86
N SER A 40 -5.09 -8.47 19.08
CA SER A 40 -5.69 -7.89 20.28
C SER A 40 -5.81 -6.37 20.13
N LYS A 41 -6.73 -5.75 20.87
CA LYS A 41 -6.92 -4.29 20.84
C LYS A 41 -5.61 -3.54 21.13
N VAL A 42 -4.82 -4.05 22.07
CA VAL A 42 -3.51 -3.48 22.42
C VAL A 42 -2.52 -3.59 21.25
N ASN A 43 -2.40 -4.77 20.63
CA ASN A 43 -1.46 -4.94 19.52
C ASN A 43 -1.91 -4.19 18.26
N ARG A 44 -3.22 -4.01 18.03
CA ARG A 44 -3.75 -3.13 16.98
C ARG A 44 -3.28 -1.70 17.18
N GLN A 45 -3.44 -1.17 18.40
CA GLN A 45 -3.00 0.20 18.70
C GLN A 45 -1.50 0.36 18.48
N LYS A 46 -0.69 -0.56 19.02
CA LYS A 46 0.77 -0.56 18.79
C LYS A 46 1.13 -0.58 17.31
N MET A 47 0.43 -1.38 16.50
CA MET A 47 0.67 -1.42 15.06
C MET A 47 0.25 -0.13 14.35
N TYR A 48 -0.87 0.51 14.74
CA TYR A 48 -1.23 1.83 14.20
C TYR A 48 -0.16 2.87 14.50
N ASP A 49 0.28 2.93 15.76
CA ASP A 49 1.29 3.87 16.20
C ASP A 49 2.60 3.64 15.44
N LEU A 50 3.00 2.37 15.27
CA LEU A 50 4.21 1.99 14.55
C LEU A 50 4.13 2.34 13.05
N ILE A 51 2.97 2.16 12.40
CA ILE A 51 2.76 2.55 11.00
C ILE A 51 2.87 4.07 10.85
N ALA A 52 2.27 4.83 11.77
CA ALA A 52 2.36 6.29 11.78
C ALA A 52 3.79 6.77 12.04
N GLU A 53 4.49 6.15 13.00
CA GLU A 53 5.90 6.41 13.30
C GLU A 53 6.77 6.16 12.07
N ASN A 54 6.60 5.01 11.41
CA ASN A 54 7.36 4.65 10.22
C ASN A 54 7.14 5.65 9.07
N GLY A 55 5.89 6.06 8.83
CA GLY A 55 5.57 7.06 7.81
C GLY A 55 6.23 8.41 8.08
N LYS A 56 6.15 8.90 9.32
CA LYS A 56 6.79 10.16 9.73
C LYS A 56 8.31 10.09 9.65
N GLY A 57 8.92 9.02 10.16
CA GLY A 57 10.38 8.86 10.16
C GLY A 57 10.97 8.72 8.77
N GLN A 58 10.33 7.93 7.88
CA GLN A 58 10.79 7.85 6.49
C GLN A 58 10.67 9.19 5.77
N LYS A 59 9.61 9.96 6.02
CA LYS A 59 9.45 11.30 5.45
C LYS A 59 10.54 12.24 5.97
N ALA A 60 10.77 12.27 7.27
CA ALA A 60 11.82 13.09 7.88
C ALA A 60 13.21 12.79 7.30
N ILE A 61 13.57 11.51 7.10
CA ILE A 61 14.85 11.13 6.51
C ILE A 61 14.94 11.53 5.02
N LYS A 62 13.84 11.39 4.27
CA LYS A 62 13.82 11.73 2.83
C LYS A 62 13.88 13.23 2.58
N ASP A 63 13.21 14.00 3.43
CA ASP A 63 13.09 15.44 3.31
C ASP A 63 14.25 16.19 4.00
N ASP A 64 15.15 15.47 4.70
CA ASP A 64 16.33 16.04 5.33
C ASP A 64 17.33 16.55 4.27
N PRO A 65 17.55 17.89 4.18
CA PRO A 65 18.47 18.48 3.21
C PRO A 65 19.94 18.28 3.61
N ALA A 66 20.23 17.91 4.86
CA ALA A 66 21.58 17.69 5.35
C ALA A 66 22.13 16.30 4.95
N LEU A 67 21.30 15.43 4.38
CA LEU A 67 21.71 14.08 3.99
C LEU A 67 21.97 13.98 2.50
N PHE A 68 23.20 13.57 2.16
CA PHE A 68 23.53 13.11 0.83
C PHE A 68 22.85 11.77 0.53
N TYR A 69 22.80 11.40 -0.75
CA TYR A 69 22.07 10.22 -1.22
C TYR A 69 22.44 8.94 -0.45
N ASP A 70 23.73 8.62 -0.33
CA ASP A 70 24.18 7.39 0.33
C ASP A 70 23.84 7.37 1.83
N GLN A 71 24.06 8.49 2.52
CA GLN A 71 23.69 8.64 3.93
C GLN A 71 22.19 8.51 4.16
N ARG A 72 21.39 9.04 3.23
CA ARG A 72 19.93 8.89 3.25
C ARG A 72 19.52 7.43 3.07
N GLN A 73 20.15 6.70 2.15
CA GLN A 73 19.86 5.27 1.96
C GLN A 73 20.24 4.45 3.19
N GLU A 74 21.41 4.71 3.79
CA GLU A 74 21.86 4.04 5.01
C GLU A 74 20.90 4.30 6.18
N LYS A 75 20.55 5.57 6.43
CA LYS A 75 19.59 5.93 7.48
C LYS A 75 18.21 5.30 7.24
N LEU A 76 17.74 5.28 6.00
CA LEU A 76 16.47 4.61 5.66
C LEU A 76 16.54 3.09 5.91
N LEU A 77 17.68 2.46 5.64
CA LEU A 77 17.87 1.03 5.90
C LEU A 77 17.86 0.74 7.40
N LEU A 78 18.64 1.50 8.18
CA LEU A 78 18.66 1.39 9.65
C LEU A 78 17.27 1.62 10.25
N TRP A 79 16.56 2.63 9.76
CA TRP A 79 15.19 2.93 10.18
C TRP A 79 14.23 1.77 9.89
N LYS A 80 14.26 1.22 8.67
CA LYS A 80 13.44 0.06 8.28
C LYS A 80 13.73 -1.17 9.14
N ASN A 81 15.01 -1.40 9.48
CA ASN A 81 15.40 -2.50 10.35
C ASN A 81 14.87 -2.29 11.78
N GLY A 82 14.96 -1.07 12.32
CA GLY A 82 14.39 -0.72 13.62
C GLY A 82 12.87 -0.93 13.68
N ILE A 83 12.13 -0.49 12.66
CA ILE A 83 10.69 -0.74 12.56
C ILE A 83 10.40 -2.25 12.49
N THR A 84 11.17 -3.00 11.70
CA THR A 84 11.00 -4.46 11.59
C THR A 84 11.19 -5.16 12.95
N THR A 85 12.15 -4.72 13.75
CA THR A 85 12.35 -5.24 15.12
C THR A 85 11.14 -4.95 16.01
N LYS A 86 10.59 -3.73 15.97
CA LYS A 86 9.37 -3.35 16.71
C LYS A 86 8.13 -4.13 16.25
N GLU A 87 8.02 -4.43 14.96
CA GLU A 87 6.96 -5.28 14.42
C GLU A 87 7.06 -6.69 15.00
N LYS A 88 8.27 -7.29 15.00
CA LYS A 88 8.52 -8.63 15.58
C LYS A 88 8.27 -8.72 17.08
N SER A 89 8.48 -7.64 17.84
CA SER A 89 8.17 -7.62 19.27
C SER A 89 6.67 -7.46 19.56
N THR A 90 5.90 -6.96 18.59
CA THR A 90 4.45 -6.72 18.72
C THR A 90 3.62 -7.88 18.20
N LEU A 91 4.09 -8.55 17.16
CA LEU A 91 3.40 -9.61 16.44
C LEU A 91 4.01 -10.97 16.76
N THR A 92 3.18 -12.02 16.77
CA THR A 92 3.70 -13.39 16.75
C THR A 92 4.41 -13.67 15.41
N PRO A 93 5.28 -14.70 15.32
CA PRO A 93 5.96 -15.03 14.06
C PRO A 93 5.00 -15.24 12.87
N ASN A 94 3.84 -15.87 13.10
CA ASN A 94 2.83 -16.08 12.07
C ASN A 94 2.15 -14.77 11.65
N GLN A 95 1.77 -13.92 12.61
CA GLN A 95 1.20 -12.60 12.34
C GLN A 95 2.19 -11.72 11.58
N PHE A 96 3.46 -11.74 11.97
CA PHE A 96 4.53 -11.03 11.29
C PHE A 96 4.66 -11.50 9.83
N LYS A 97 4.59 -12.80 9.56
CA LYS A 97 4.60 -13.33 8.18
C LYS A 97 3.43 -12.79 7.35
N ILE A 98 2.20 -12.87 7.88
CA ILE A 98 1.00 -12.34 7.22
C ILE A 98 1.15 -10.84 6.93
N TRP A 99 1.66 -10.08 7.90
CA TRP A 99 1.93 -8.65 7.75
C TRP A 99 2.93 -8.35 6.64
N ARG A 100 4.04 -9.11 6.56
CA ARG A 100 5.05 -8.94 5.50
C ARG A 100 4.52 -9.30 4.12
N ASP A 101 3.71 -10.34 4.01
CA ASP A 101 3.12 -10.76 2.74
C ASP A 101 2.08 -9.74 2.26
N PHE A 102 1.30 -9.17 3.17
CA PHE A 102 0.41 -8.05 2.89
C PHE A 102 1.19 -6.80 2.43
N ALA A 103 2.26 -6.41 3.13
CA ALA A 103 3.07 -5.27 2.70
C ALA A 103 3.66 -5.46 1.29
N LYS A 104 4.07 -6.69 0.93
CA LYS A 104 4.55 -7.03 -0.42
C LYS A 104 3.45 -6.94 -1.47
N SER A 105 2.23 -7.40 -1.16
CA SER A 105 1.12 -7.35 -2.13
C SER A 105 0.71 -5.92 -2.47
N LEU A 106 0.78 -5.00 -1.49
CA LEU A 106 0.54 -3.57 -1.71
C LEU A 106 1.57 -2.92 -2.65
N ASN A 107 2.83 -3.35 -2.60
CA ASN A 107 3.87 -2.81 -3.47
C ASN A 107 3.78 -3.36 -4.90
N LYS A 108 3.41 -4.64 -5.07
CA LYS A 108 3.18 -5.24 -6.39
C LYS A 108 2.03 -4.57 -7.15
N SER A 109 1.00 -4.13 -6.43
CA SER A 109 -0.14 -3.39 -6.99
C SER A 109 0.22 -1.97 -7.50
N LYS A 110 1.40 -1.45 -7.17
CA LYS A 110 1.86 -0.10 -7.58
C LYS A 110 2.80 -0.09 -8.79
N THR A 111 3.21 -1.27 -9.26
CA THR A 111 3.97 -1.51 -10.50
C THR A 111 3.03 -1.99 -11.59
#